data_AF-A0A239VC40-F1
#
_entry.id   AF-A0A239VC40-F1
#
_cell.length_a   1.000
_cell.length_b   1.000
_cell.length_c   1.000
_cell.angle_alpha   90.00
_cell.angle_beta   90.00
_cell.angle_gamma   90.00
#
_symmetry.space_group_name_H-M   'P 1'
#
loop_
_entity.id
_entity.type
_entity.pdbx_description
1 polymer ?
#
loop_
_entity_poly.entity_id
_entity_poly.type
_entity_poly.pdbx_seq_one_letter_code
_entity_poly.pdbx_strand_id
1 'polypeptide(L)'
;MDSHVPTITLITKPGCHLCDLARDVVTRVADQLSVGFEEKSLPDMTDPDPILWEQIPVTYIDGEPHDYWRVSESRLRAELTERMQQNSQN
;
A
#
# COMPACT_ATOMS: atom_id res chain seq x y z
N MET A 1 -17.68 -17.71 -4.54
CA MET A 1 -16.95 -17.28 -5.76
C MET A 1 -16.27 -15.99 -5.33
N ASP A 2 -15.24 -16.13 -4.52
CA ASP A 2 -14.63 -15.01 -3.84
C ASP A 2 -13.40 -14.63 -4.65
N SER A 3 -13.64 -13.79 -5.65
CA SER A 3 -12.58 -13.04 -6.29
C SER A 3 -12.04 -12.07 -5.24
N HIS A 4 -11.08 -12.53 -4.43
CA HIS A 4 -10.42 -11.68 -3.44
C HIS A 4 -9.63 -10.61 -4.17
N VAL A 5 -10.11 -9.37 -4.08
CA VAL A 5 -9.43 -8.20 -4.61
C VAL A 5 -8.53 -7.68 -3.49
N PRO A 6 -7.20 -7.69 -3.66
CA PRO A 6 -6.31 -7.21 -2.62
C PRO A 6 -6.54 -5.72 -2.36
N THR A 7 -6.51 -5.33 -1.09
CA THR A 7 -6.68 -3.94 -0.66
C THR A 7 -5.35 -3.35 -0.25
N ILE A 8 -5.03 -2.16 -0.78
CA ILE A 8 -3.78 -1.45 -0.45
C ILE A 8 -4.05 -0.43 0.67
N THR A 9 -3.19 -0.38 1.68
CA THR A 9 -3.20 0.69 2.69
C THR A 9 -1.88 1.43 2.64
N LEU A 10 -1.92 2.73 2.33
CA LEU A 10 -0.74 3.60 2.31
C LEU A 10 -0.69 4.45 3.57
N ILE A 11 0.40 4.34 4.34
CA ILE A 11 0.67 5.14 5.52
C ILE A 11 1.57 6.30 5.15
N THR A 12 1.08 7.52 5.36
CA THR A 12 1.79 8.76 5.00
C THR A 12 1.88 9.72 6.18
N LYS A 13 2.62 10.81 6.00
CA LYS A 13 2.64 11.95 6.91
C LYS A 13 2.56 13.25 6.10
N PRO A 14 1.83 14.27 6.59
CA PRO A 14 1.84 15.60 6.00
C PRO A 14 3.27 16.18 5.88
N GLY A 15 3.54 16.85 4.77
CA GLY A 15 4.82 17.51 4.51
C GLY A 15 5.98 16.59 4.13
N CYS A 16 5.72 15.31 3.81
CA CYS A 16 6.74 14.37 3.35
C CYS A 16 6.69 14.18 1.83
N HIS A 17 7.71 14.66 1.12
CA HIS A 17 7.79 14.55 -0.34
C HIS A 17 7.80 13.10 -0.83
N LEU A 18 8.41 12.18 -0.07
CA LEU A 18 8.41 10.75 -0.40
C LEU A 18 6.99 10.15 -0.34
N CYS A 19 6.15 10.63 0.58
CA CYS A 19 4.76 10.19 0.68
C CYS A 19 3.94 10.62 -0.54
N ASP A 20 4.17 11.82 -1.07
CA ASP A 20 3.49 12.30 -2.28
C ASP A 20 3.86 11.42 -3.49
N LEU A 21 5.16 11.12 -3.65
CA LEU A 21 5.64 10.22 -4.70
C LEU A 21 5.05 8.80 -4.55
N ALA A 22 4.95 8.30 -3.32
CA ALA A 22 4.35 7.01 -3.04
C ALA A 22 2.85 7.00 -3.37
N ARG A 23 2.10 8.05 -2.99
CA ARG A 23 0.68 8.20 -3.31
C ARG A 23 0.45 8.18 -4.82
N ASP A 24 1.26 8.91 -5.58
CA ASP A 24 1.19 8.95 -7.03
C ASP A 24 1.41 7.56 -7.65
N VAL A 25 2.38 6.79 -7.14
CA VAL A 25 2.64 5.42 -7.58
C VAL A 25 1.47 4.50 -7.24
N VAL A 26 1.00 4.51 -5.98
CA VAL A 26 -0.10 3.65 -5.52
C VAL A 26 -1.37 3.94 -6.31
N THR A 27 -1.71 5.21 -6.51
CA THR A 27 -2.88 5.62 -7.29
C THR A 27 -2.82 5.07 -8.72
N ARG A 28 -1.67 5.23 -9.40
CA ARG A 28 -1.50 4.71 -10.77
C ARG A 28 -1.68 3.20 -10.85
N VAL A 29 -1.08 2.44 -9.93
CA VAL A 29 -1.19 0.97 -9.93
C VAL A 29 -2.61 0.53 -9.58
N ALA A 30 -3.21 1.19 -8.58
CA ALA A 30 -4.57 0.92 -8.15
C ALA A 30 -5.56 1.09 -9.30
N ASP A 31 -5.46 2.20 -10.04
CA ASP A 31 -6.28 2.47 -11.23
C ASP A 31 -6.04 1.46 -12.34
N GLN A 32 -4.78 1.12 -12.63
CA GLN A 32 -4.43 0.14 -13.67
C GLN A 32 -4.99 -1.26 -13.41
N LEU A 33 -4.98 -1.69 -12.14
CA LEU A 33 -5.45 -3.01 -11.73
C LEU A 33 -6.91 -3.02 -11.27
N SER A 34 -7.57 -1.85 -11.25
CA SER A 34 -8.92 -1.67 -10.71
C SER A 34 -9.06 -2.19 -9.26
N VAL A 35 -8.04 -1.94 -8.43
CA VAL A 35 -8.03 -2.30 -7.00
C VAL A 35 -8.22 -1.06 -6.14
N GLY A 36 -8.85 -1.23 -4.97
CA GLY A 36 -9.02 -0.15 -4.02
C GLY A 36 -7.76 0.11 -3.20
N PHE A 37 -7.54 1.37 -2.82
CA PHE A 37 -6.60 1.70 -1.77
C PHE A 37 -7.17 2.73 -0.80
N GLU A 38 -6.70 2.67 0.43
CA GLU A 38 -6.94 3.68 1.45
C GLU A 38 -5.62 4.34 1.84
N GLU A 39 -5.68 5.63 2.14
CA GLU A 39 -4.55 6.37 2.70
C GLU A 39 -4.85 6.71 4.16
N LYS A 40 -3.88 6.46 5.04
CA LYS A 40 -3.93 6.83 6.44
C LYS A 40 -2.76 7.72 6.79
N SER A 41 -3.07 8.82 7.46
CA SER A 41 -2.10 9.77 7.98
C SER A 41 -1.63 9.29 9.34
N LEU A 42 -0.32 9.02 9.46
CA LEU A 42 0.33 8.56 10.68
C LEU A 42 0.03 9.43 11.93
N PRO A 43 0.05 10.79 11.87
CA PRO A 43 -0.28 11.61 13.04
C PRO A 43 -1.75 11.53 13.46
N ASP A 44 -2.65 11.06 12.60
CA ASP A 44 -4.08 10.92 12.91
C ASP A 44 -4.40 9.53 13.49
N MET A 45 -3.41 8.65 13.60
CA MET A 45 -3.56 7.32 14.20
C MET A 45 -3.53 7.39 15.73
N THR A 46 -4.38 6.58 16.36
CA THR A 46 -4.32 6.35 17.81
C THR A 46 -3.21 5.34 18.11
N ASP A 47 -2.16 5.78 18.79
CA ASP A 47 -1.02 4.95 19.24
C ASP A 47 -0.35 4.14 18.11
N PRO A 48 0.18 4.80 17.05
CA PRO A 48 0.88 4.10 15.98
C PRO A 48 2.19 3.50 16.50
N ASP A 49 2.56 2.34 15.97
CA ASP A 49 3.87 1.73 16.25
C ASP A 49 4.99 2.75 15.95
N PRO A 50 5.89 3.03 16.91
CA PRO A 50 7.02 3.94 16.71
C PRO A 50 7.82 3.65 15.45
N ILE A 51 7.92 2.38 15.03
CA ILE A 51 8.67 2.00 13.84
C ILE A 51 8.10 2.62 12.56
N LEU A 52 6.80 2.89 12.51
CA LEU A 52 6.18 3.50 11.35
C LEU A 52 6.73 4.89 11.10
N TRP A 53 7.03 5.66 12.16
CA TRP A 53 7.64 6.99 12.04
C TRP A 53 9.02 6.96 11.38
N GLU A 54 9.75 5.86 11.52
CA GLU A 54 11.08 5.65 10.93
C GLU A 54 11.00 5.08 9.51
N GLN A 55 9.88 4.44 9.16
CA GLN A 55 9.71 3.69 7.91
C GLN A 55 8.81 4.36 6.88
N ILE A 56 8.20 5.53 7.17
CA ILE A 56 7.30 6.20 6.21
C ILE A 56 8.01 6.48 4.87
N PRO A 57 7.29 6.45 3.74
CA PRO A 57 5.94 5.90 3.57
C PRO A 57 5.93 4.37 3.70
N VAL A 58 4.90 3.80 4.34
CA VAL A 58 4.72 2.35 4.46
C VAL A 58 3.48 1.93 3.67
N THR A 59 3.59 0.89 2.85
CA THR A 59 2.45 0.29 2.14
C THR A 59 2.14 -1.09 2.69
N TYR A 60 0.86 -1.38 2.85
CA TYR A 60 0.34 -2.69 3.19
C TYR A 60 -0.53 -3.21 2.05
N ILE A 61 -0.59 -4.54 1.92
CA ILE A 61 -1.51 -5.23 1.01
C ILE A 61 -2.23 -6.29 1.84
N ASP A 62 -3.55 -6.19 1.93
CA ASP A 62 -4.40 -7.03 2.79
C ASP A 62 -3.94 -7.05 4.26
N GLY A 63 -3.43 -5.91 4.75
CA GLY A 63 -2.92 -5.77 6.11
C GLY A 63 -1.50 -6.30 6.32
N GLU A 64 -0.86 -6.86 5.31
CA GLU A 64 0.54 -7.29 5.37
C GLU A 64 1.48 -6.19 4.87
N PRO A 65 2.56 -5.85 5.60
CA PRO A 65 3.55 -4.89 5.15
C PRO A 65 4.20 -5.33 3.82
N HIS A 66 4.15 -4.47 2.82
CA HIS A 66 4.70 -4.73 1.49
C HIS A 66 5.99 -3.96 1.20
N ASP A 67 6.00 -2.65 1.50
CA ASP A 67 7.13 -1.77 1.18
C ASP A 67 7.23 -0.61 2.18
N TYR A 68 8.44 -0.11 2.37
CA TYR A 68 8.74 1.05 3.22
C TYR A 68 9.83 1.94 2.59
N TRP A 69 9.88 3.22 2.97
CA TRP A 69 10.74 4.30 2.41
C TRP A 69 10.53 4.65 0.93
N ARG A 70 10.49 3.67 0.04
CA ARG A 70 10.34 3.87 -1.40
C ARG A 70 9.40 2.83 -1.99
N VAL A 71 8.20 3.27 -2.33
CA VAL A 71 7.22 2.44 -3.05
C VAL A 71 7.64 2.32 -4.51
N SER A 72 7.87 1.09 -4.97
CA SER A 72 8.18 0.79 -6.37
C SER A 72 6.95 0.32 -7.13
N GLU A 73 6.59 1.05 -8.20
CA GLU A 73 5.44 0.74 -9.07
C GLU A 73 5.48 -0.71 -9.59
N SER A 74 6.65 -1.15 -10.05
CA SER A 74 6.84 -2.49 -10.58
C SER A 74 6.66 -3.58 -9.53
N ARG A 75 7.13 -3.36 -8.29
CA ARG A 75 7.01 -4.34 -7.19
C ARG A 75 5.57 -4.42 -6.70
N LEU A 76 4.95 -3.26 -6.48
CA LEU A 76 3.56 -3.17 -6.04
C LEU A 76 2.62 -3.87 -7.03
N ARG A 77 2.79 -3.59 -8.33
CA ARG A 77 1.99 -4.22 -9.39
C ARG A 77 2.18 -5.74 -9.45
N ALA A 78 3.42 -6.21 -9.32
CA ALA A 78 3.73 -7.64 -9.36
C ALA A 78 3.03 -8.37 -8.21
N GLU A 79 3.17 -7.86 -6.98
CA GLU A 79 2.56 -8.44 -5.78
C GLU A 79 1.03 -8.47 -5.87
N LEU A 80 0.40 -7.37 -6.30
CA LEU A 80 -1.06 -7.32 -6.45
C LEU A 80 -1.55 -8.32 -7.49
N THR A 81 -0.88 -8.39 -8.64
CA THR A 81 -1.22 -9.36 -9.69
C THR A 81 -1.07 -10.79 -9.20
N GLU A 82 -0.01 -11.05 -8.42
CA GLU A 82 0.24 -12.36 -7.83
C GLU A 82 -0.84 -12.75 -6.82
N ARG A 83 -1.19 -11.86 -5.88
CA ARG A 83 -2.25 -12.11 -4.87
C ARG A 83 -3.64 -12.31 -5.48
N MET A 84 -3.94 -11.58 -6.56
CA MET A 84 -5.18 -11.78 -7.33
C MET A 84 -5.24 -13.19 -7.96
N GLN A 85 -4.09 -13.77 -8.32
CA GLN A 85 -4.00 -15.11 -8.91
C GLN A 85 -3.93 -16.22 -7.85
N GLN A 86 -3.24 -15.98 -6.73
CA GLN A 86 -3.03 -16.97 -5.66
C GLN A 86 -4.33 -17.39 -4.96
N ASN A 87 -5.34 -16.52 -4.90
CA ASN A 87 -6.66 -16.87 -4.33
C ASN A 87 -7.47 -17.86 -5.20
N SER A 88 -6.96 -18.28 -6.36
CA SER A 88 -7.58 -19.31 -7.21
C SER A 88 -7.03 -20.73 -6.99
N GLN A 89 -6.11 -20.95 -6.03
CA GLN A 89 -5.42 -22.24 -5.84
C GLN A 89 -5.32 -22.77 -4.40
N ASN A 90 -6.28 -22.48 -3.50
CA ASN A 90 -6.37 -23.20 -2.22
C ASN A 90 -7.74 -23.84 -1.99
#